data_AF-A0A9D5FQC7-F1
#
_entry.id   AF-A0A9D5FQC7-F1
#
_cell.length_a   1.000
_cell.length_b   1.000
_cell.length_c   1.000
_cell.angle_alpha   90.00
_cell.angle_beta   90.00
_cell.angle_gamma   90.00
#
_symmetry.space_group_name_H-M   'P 1'
#
loop_
_entity.id
_entity.type
_entity.pdbx_description
1 polymer ?
#
loop_
_entity_poly.entity_id
_entity_poly.type
_entity_poly.pdbx_seq_one_letter_code
_entity_poly.pdbx_strand_id
1 'polypeptide(L)'
;MGGIEVKKGDSAMTIRFDDARWAQVKNNYRSWWAGELDRPLISITVNGYESNRPKAKQPCHGFQSFHGAGVAADEIVDCWDYDLSTKKFLGDAFPCVWPNFGPGVLAAFTGCELRNAERTVWFHHPEEKELRDVHVKFNGESHWYRRIREIMVAAQKRWQGEVQVGMTDLGGSLDVMASFRGSEPLLMDLYDHPEEIKRVSDEIHRCWWQYFDLFTAALRPPNPGYTAWTPIFSEESYYMLQCDFCYMIGPDMFDEFVKPELAASCRKLKHAFYHLDGIGELPHLDSLLSIPELAGVQWVPGAGQKDASEWTDVYKRIRAAGKLVQLFGYGDPRCIDAIAEKMGSLKGFIIIDSVPKEREQSAVEVLKRHGVP
;
A
#
# COMPACT_ATOMS: atom_id res chain seq x y z
N MET A 1 49.41 23.64 8.64
CA MET A 1 48.70 22.41 8.25
C MET A 1 47.81 22.01 9.41
N GLY A 2 46.63 22.63 9.52
CA GLY A 2 45.66 22.33 10.56
C GLY A 2 44.70 21.28 10.03
N GLY A 3 44.78 20.07 10.55
CA GLY A 3 43.82 19.01 10.28
C GLY A 3 42.47 19.39 10.86
N ILE A 4 41.46 19.48 10.00
CA ILE A 4 40.07 19.56 10.42
C ILE A 4 39.66 18.12 10.74
N GLU A 5 39.69 17.77 12.02
CA GLU A 5 38.95 16.62 12.53
C GLU A 5 37.47 16.87 12.28
N VAL A 6 36.92 16.16 11.29
CA VAL A 6 35.48 16.02 11.13
C VAL A 6 35.01 15.21 12.33
N LYS A 7 34.47 15.91 13.34
CA LYS A 7 33.68 15.27 14.39
C LYS A 7 32.59 14.46 13.70
N LYS A 8 32.68 13.12 13.79
CA LYS A 8 31.52 12.25 13.70
C LYS A 8 30.54 12.77 14.75
N GLY A 9 29.56 13.55 14.32
CA GLY A 9 28.43 13.88 15.18
C GLY A 9 27.82 12.55 15.60
N ASP A 10 27.60 12.39 16.89
CA ASP A 10 26.78 11.31 17.45
C ASP A 10 25.43 11.31 16.71
N SER A 11 25.30 10.48 15.68
CA SER A 11 24.00 10.15 15.10
C SER A 11 23.34 9.21 16.09
N ALA A 12 22.79 9.77 17.16
CA ALA A 12 21.89 9.06 18.04
C ALA A 12 20.77 8.49 17.16
N MET A 13 20.78 7.17 16.94
CA MET A 13 19.81 6.48 16.09
C MET A 13 18.40 6.89 16.54
N THR A 14 17.76 7.72 15.72
CA THR A 14 16.62 8.52 16.14
C THR A 14 15.29 7.82 15.82
N ILE A 15 15.36 6.78 14.98
CA ILE A 15 14.36 5.76 14.78
C ILE A 15 14.95 4.48 15.38
N ARG A 16 14.16 3.76 16.18
CA ARG A 16 14.63 2.57 16.91
C ARG A 16 14.67 1.34 16.00
N PHE A 17 15.51 1.40 14.98
CA PHE A 17 15.68 0.36 13.99
C PHE A 17 17.08 0.46 13.39
N ASP A 18 17.86 -0.60 13.48
CA ASP A 18 19.26 -0.63 13.07
C ASP A 18 19.49 -1.53 11.85
N ASP A 19 20.72 -1.52 11.33
CA ASP A 19 21.11 -2.32 10.16
C ASP A 19 20.93 -3.83 10.39
N ALA A 20 21.12 -4.31 11.62
CA ALA A 20 20.93 -5.71 11.96
C ALA A 20 19.45 -6.11 11.85
N ARG A 21 18.54 -5.25 12.32
CA ARG A 21 17.09 -5.41 12.14
C ARG A 21 16.67 -5.32 10.68
N TRP A 22 17.27 -4.43 9.90
CA TRP A 22 17.05 -4.39 8.44
C TRP A 22 17.50 -5.69 7.76
N ALA A 23 18.68 -6.21 8.08
CA ALA A 23 19.16 -7.48 7.53
C ALA A 23 18.23 -8.65 7.86
N GLN A 24 17.72 -8.69 9.10
CA GLN A 24 16.76 -9.70 9.54
C GLN A 24 15.43 -9.61 8.77
N VAL A 25 14.85 -8.41 8.65
CA VAL A 25 13.62 -8.19 7.87
C VAL A 25 13.82 -8.62 6.41
N LYS A 26 14.90 -8.16 5.76
CA LYS A 26 15.20 -8.56 4.37
C LYS A 26 15.27 -10.07 4.22
N ASN A 27 15.95 -10.77 5.13
CA ASN A 27 16.05 -12.23 5.09
C ASN A 27 14.70 -12.93 5.28
N ASN A 28 13.90 -12.47 6.24
CA ASN A 28 12.58 -13.06 6.52
C ASN A 28 11.65 -12.88 5.31
N TYR A 29 11.59 -11.68 4.73
CA TYR A 29 10.76 -11.40 3.56
C TYR A 29 11.23 -12.16 2.32
N ARG A 30 12.55 -12.28 2.05
CA ARG A 30 13.06 -13.14 0.97
C ARG A 30 12.58 -14.58 1.11
N SER A 31 12.72 -15.15 2.31
CA SER A 31 12.32 -16.52 2.61
C SER A 31 10.80 -16.70 2.48
N TRP A 32 10.02 -15.70 2.89
CA TRP A 32 8.56 -15.72 2.79
C TRP A 32 8.09 -15.63 1.34
N TRP A 33 8.64 -14.71 0.55
CA TRP A 33 8.37 -14.59 -0.89
C TRP A 33 8.74 -15.87 -1.66
N ALA A 34 9.80 -16.57 -1.24
CA ALA A 34 10.21 -17.85 -1.81
C ALA A 34 9.35 -19.05 -1.34
N GLY A 35 8.45 -18.86 -0.36
CA GLY A 35 7.68 -19.96 0.25
C GLY A 35 8.49 -20.88 1.18
N GLU A 36 9.71 -20.46 1.54
CA GLU A 36 10.67 -21.20 2.36
C GLU A 36 10.50 -20.92 3.87
N LEU A 37 9.83 -19.82 4.23
CA LEU A 37 9.54 -19.49 5.63
C LEU A 37 8.39 -20.36 6.17
N ASP A 38 8.67 -21.19 7.20
CA ASP A 38 7.69 -22.12 7.80
C ASP A 38 6.76 -21.48 8.84
N ARG A 39 6.80 -20.16 8.98
CA ARG A 39 5.96 -19.35 9.88
C ARG A 39 5.30 -18.19 9.12
N PRO A 40 4.24 -17.56 9.65
CA PRO A 40 3.77 -16.29 9.10
C PRO A 40 4.81 -15.19 9.27
N LEU A 41 4.71 -14.14 8.45
CA LEU A 41 5.24 -12.83 8.83
C LEU A 41 4.25 -12.15 9.77
N ILE A 42 4.74 -11.57 10.87
CA ILE A 42 3.91 -10.78 11.79
C ILE A 42 4.61 -9.45 12.05
N SER A 43 4.05 -8.38 11.49
CA SER A 43 4.57 -7.02 11.60
C SER A 43 3.74 -6.22 12.59
N ILE A 44 4.27 -5.97 13.79
CA ILE A 44 3.59 -5.17 14.82
C ILE A 44 4.33 -3.86 15.05
N THR A 45 3.64 -2.74 14.87
CA THR A 45 4.14 -1.40 15.22
C THR A 45 3.54 -0.96 16.55
N VAL A 46 4.39 -0.72 17.56
CA VAL A 46 4.00 -0.20 18.87
C VAL A 46 4.10 1.32 18.87
N ASN A 47 3.01 2.00 19.19
CA ASN A 47 2.94 3.46 19.24
C ASN A 47 2.99 4.00 20.69
N GLY A 48 3.25 5.30 20.83
CA GLY A 48 3.09 5.99 22.12
C GLY A 48 4.38 6.07 22.95
N TYR A 49 5.54 5.94 22.33
CA TYR A 49 6.79 6.26 22.99
C TYR A 49 7.10 7.75 22.94
N GLU A 50 7.83 8.21 23.96
CA GLU A 50 8.38 9.57 23.95
C GLU A 50 9.46 9.69 22.87
N SER A 51 9.45 10.85 22.21
CA SER A 51 10.45 11.25 21.23
C SER A 51 11.38 12.30 21.83
N ASN A 52 12.67 12.15 21.55
CA ASN A 52 13.69 13.16 21.85
C ASN A 52 13.84 14.18 20.71
N ARG A 53 13.01 14.09 19.65
CA ARG A 53 13.01 15.04 18.54
C ARG A 53 12.18 16.28 18.89
N PRO A 54 12.55 17.46 18.36
CA PRO A 54 11.67 18.61 18.38
C PRO A 54 10.32 18.24 17.75
N LYS A 55 9.23 18.70 18.35
CA LYS A 55 7.90 18.50 17.78
C LYS A 55 7.84 19.15 16.40
N ALA A 56 7.32 18.43 15.41
CA ALA A 56 7.15 18.94 14.07
C ALA A 56 6.22 20.16 14.05
N LYS A 57 6.50 21.10 13.13
CA LYS A 57 5.68 22.31 12.96
C LYS A 57 4.31 21.99 12.39
N GLN A 58 4.26 21.04 11.46
CA GLN A 58 3.06 20.60 10.80
C GLN A 58 2.48 19.37 11.52
N PRO A 59 1.14 19.23 11.58
CA PRO A 59 0.51 17.99 12.04
C PRO A 59 0.71 16.88 11.01
N CYS A 60 0.64 15.62 11.46
CA CYS A 60 0.71 14.48 10.55
C CYS A 60 -0.70 14.19 10.05
N HIS A 61 -0.92 14.36 8.76
CA HIS A 61 -2.18 14.01 8.11
C HIS A 61 -2.14 12.60 7.52
N GLY A 62 -3.29 11.92 7.52
CA GLY A 62 -3.46 10.64 6.83
C GLY A 62 -3.31 10.78 5.31
N PHE A 63 -3.75 11.91 4.76
CA PHE A 63 -3.56 12.29 3.36
C PHE A 63 -2.68 13.54 3.27
N GLN A 64 -1.63 13.50 2.47
CA GLN A 64 -0.65 14.59 2.41
C GLN A 64 -1.16 15.80 1.62
N SER A 65 -2.23 15.64 0.83
CA SER A 65 -2.98 16.73 0.19
C SER A 65 -3.68 17.67 1.18
N PHE A 66 -3.79 17.30 2.46
CA PHE A 66 -4.37 18.15 3.50
C PHE A 66 -3.39 19.24 3.96
N HIS A 67 -2.09 19.07 3.69
CA HIS A 67 -1.14 20.15 3.83
C HIS A 67 -1.41 21.21 2.75
N GLY A 68 -1.43 22.48 3.15
CA GLY A 68 -1.56 23.58 2.19
C GLY A 68 -0.41 23.58 1.18
N ALA A 69 -0.67 24.07 -0.03
CA ALA A 69 0.30 24.09 -1.14
C ALA A 69 1.63 24.81 -0.80
N GLY A 70 1.62 25.72 0.18
CA GLY A 70 2.81 26.44 0.65
C GLY A 70 3.67 25.69 1.69
N VAL A 71 3.23 24.53 2.19
CA VAL A 71 4.01 23.73 3.15
C VAL A 71 5.18 23.07 2.43
N ALA A 72 6.41 23.20 2.94
CA ALA A 72 7.56 22.58 2.30
C ALA A 72 7.54 21.05 2.43
N ALA A 73 8.08 20.33 1.45
CA ALA A 73 8.20 18.87 1.50
C ALA A 73 8.97 18.39 2.74
N ASP A 74 10.05 19.10 3.10
CA ASP A 74 10.85 18.80 4.29
C ASP A 74 10.03 18.93 5.59
N GLU A 75 9.06 19.85 5.67
CA GLU A 75 8.21 20.01 6.86
C GLU A 75 7.21 18.85 7.02
N ILE A 76 6.75 18.26 5.91
CA ILE A 76 5.93 17.03 5.95
C ILE A 76 6.79 15.86 6.42
N VAL A 77 7.99 15.74 5.87
CA VAL A 77 8.95 14.69 6.24
C VAL A 77 9.35 14.81 7.71
N ASP A 78 9.53 16.02 8.24
CA ASP A 78 9.79 16.26 9.66
C ASP A 78 8.65 15.74 10.56
N CYS A 79 7.39 15.83 10.10
CA CYS A 79 6.27 15.23 10.84
C CYS A 79 6.37 13.71 10.88
N TRP A 80 6.60 13.07 9.73
CA TRP A 80 6.77 11.62 9.69
C TRP A 80 7.98 11.15 10.50
N ASP A 81 9.06 11.90 10.44
CA ASP A 81 10.29 11.62 11.19
C ASP A 81 10.08 11.73 12.71
N TYR A 82 9.28 12.71 13.16
CA TYR A 82 8.80 12.79 14.54
C TYR A 82 7.91 11.59 14.89
N ASP A 83 6.89 11.29 14.08
CA ASP A 83 5.98 10.17 14.31
C ASP A 83 6.71 8.82 14.41
N LEU A 84 7.62 8.52 13.49
CA LEU A 84 8.46 7.31 13.52
C LEU A 84 9.31 7.21 14.78
N SER A 85 9.79 8.33 15.32
CA SER A 85 10.58 8.34 16.57
C SER A 85 9.75 8.01 17.82
N THR A 86 8.42 8.07 17.73
CA THR A 86 7.48 7.64 18.79
C THR A 86 7.09 6.16 18.70
N LYS A 87 7.69 5.43 17.74
CA LYS A 87 7.32 4.05 17.42
C LYS A 87 8.43 3.05 17.76
N LYS A 88 8.03 1.79 17.93
CA LYS A 88 8.92 0.62 18.00
C LYS A 88 8.38 -0.47 17.08
N PHE A 89 9.27 -1.12 16.34
CA PHE A 89 8.92 -2.12 15.33
C PHE A 89 9.29 -3.51 15.84
N LEU A 90 8.29 -4.38 16.02
CA LEU A 90 8.44 -5.74 16.53
C LEU A 90 8.22 -6.78 15.43
N GLY A 91 8.78 -7.97 15.62
CA GLY A 91 8.63 -9.10 14.70
C GLY A 91 9.20 -8.78 13.33
N ASP A 92 8.36 -8.84 12.30
CA ASP A 92 8.73 -8.53 10.91
C ASP A 92 8.33 -7.09 10.50
N ALA A 93 8.03 -6.21 11.45
CA ALA A 93 7.80 -4.79 11.17
C ALA A 93 9.12 -4.04 10.92
N PHE A 94 9.02 -2.98 10.12
CA PHE A 94 10.12 -2.09 9.75
C PHE A 94 9.61 -0.64 9.65
N PRO A 95 10.49 0.37 9.78
CA PRO A 95 10.09 1.76 9.65
C PRO A 95 9.69 2.06 8.21
N CYS A 96 8.44 2.48 8.02
CA CYS A 96 7.90 2.84 6.72
C CYS A 96 6.97 4.05 6.79
N VAL A 97 6.92 4.80 5.69
CA VAL A 97 5.92 5.85 5.46
C VAL A 97 5.29 5.70 4.10
N TRP A 98 4.09 6.23 3.95
CA TRP A 98 3.34 6.15 2.72
C TRP A 98 2.83 7.55 2.31
N PRO A 99 3.30 8.11 1.18
CA PRO A 99 2.83 9.39 0.67
C PRO A 99 1.42 9.22 0.07
N ASN A 100 0.42 9.14 0.95
CA ASN A 100 -0.97 8.92 0.59
C ASN A 100 -1.64 10.23 0.12
N PHE A 101 -2.23 10.22 -1.07
CA PHE A 101 -2.98 11.34 -1.65
C PHE A 101 -4.42 10.97 -2.03
N GLY A 102 -4.91 9.81 -1.58
CA GLY A 102 -6.21 9.27 -1.96
C GLY A 102 -6.10 8.10 -2.92
N PRO A 103 -7.08 7.18 -2.90
CA PRO A 103 -7.07 6.02 -3.77
C PRO A 103 -7.36 6.41 -5.23
N GLY A 104 -6.45 6.06 -6.15
CA GLY A 104 -6.59 6.49 -7.55
C GLY A 104 -6.10 7.89 -7.86
N VAL A 105 -5.04 8.36 -7.18
CA VAL A 105 -4.46 9.70 -7.42
C VAL A 105 -3.99 9.92 -8.87
N LEU A 106 -3.83 8.85 -9.66
CA LEU A 106 -3.59 8.93 -11.10
C LEU A 106 -4.62 9.79 -11.84
N ALA A 107 -5.89 9.79 -11.40
CA ALA A 107 -6.92 10.67 -11.95
C ALA A 107 -6.52 12.15 -11.84
N ALA A 108 -5.96 12.55 -10.69
CA ALA A 108 -5.49 13.91 -10.47
C ALA A 108 -4.22 14.28 -11.27
N PHE A 109 -3.48 13.29 -11.75
CA PHE A 109 -2.35 13.55 -12.64
C PHE A 109 -2.78 13.86 -14.06
N THR A 110 -3.92 13.31 -14.47
CA THR A 110 -4.29 13.15 -15.88
C THR A 110 -5.55 13.92 -16.28
N GLY A 111 -6.16 14.69 -15.36
CA GLY A 111 -7.21 15.66 -15.70
C GLY A 111 -8.29 15.88 -14.66
N CYS A 112 -8.36 15.09 -13.59
CA CYS A 112 -9.32 15.29 -12.51
C CYS A 112 -8.80 16.28 -11.46
N GLU A 113 -9.73 16.92 -10.76
CA GLU A 113 -9.44 17.72 -9.58
C GLU A 113 -9.42 16.84 -8.33
N LEU A 114 -8.39 17.01 -7.50
CA LEU A 114 -8.32 16.44 -6.16
C LEU A 114 -9.14 17.30 -5.19
N ARG A 115 -10.07 16.68 -4.46
CA ARG A 115 -10.88 17.35 -3.43
C ARG A 115 -10.75 16.64 -2.08
N ASN A 116 -10.25 17.36 -1.08
CA ASN A 116 -10.23 16.87 0.30
C ASN A 116 -11.65 16.93 0.88
N ALA A 117 -12.18 15.77 1.28
CA ALA A 117 -13.37 15.66 2.13
C ALA A 117 -12.94 15.62 3.61
N GLU A 118 -13.89 15.49 4.55
CA GLU A 118 -13.59 15.51 5.99
C GLU A 118 -12.57 14.44 6.41
N ARG A 119 -12.67 13.23 5.83
CA ARG A 119 -11.86 12.07 6.21
C ARG A 119 -11.31 11.27 5.02
N THR A 120 -11.41 11.80 3.81
CA THR A 120 -10.97 11.12 2.59
C THR A 120 -10.63 12.14 1.49
N VAL A 121 -10.16 11.65 0.34
CA VAL A 121 -9.88 12.43 -0.86
C VAL A 121 -10.69 11.84 -2.02
N TRP A 122 -11.32 12.70 -2.81
CA TRP A 122 -12.06 12.32 -4.01
C TRP A 122 -11.47 12.99 -5.25
N PHE A 123 -11.72 12.37 -6.40
CA PHE A 123 -11.29 12.86 -7.70
C PHE A 123 -12.50 13.03 -8.60
N HIS A 124 -12.62 14.21 -9.22
CA HIS A 124 -13.69 14.49 -10.16
C HIS A 124 -13.15 15.28 -11.34
N HIS A 125 -13.52 14.88 -12.56
CA HIS A 125 -13.29 15.74 -13.71
C HIS A 125 -14.14 17.02 -13.55
N PRO A 126 -13.61 18.22 -13.86
CA PRO A 126 -14.32 19.50 -13.67
C PRO A 126 -15.57 19.63 -14.55
N GLU A 127 -15.65 18.83 -15.61
CA GLU A 127 -16.77 18.77 -16.56
C GLU A 127 -17.28 17.34 -16.66
N GLU A 128 -18.59 17.18 -16.85
CA GLU A 128 -19.17 15.88 -17.20
C GLU A 128 -18.68 15.46 -18.60
N LYS A 129 -18.20 14.22 -18.71
CA LYS A 129 -17.65 13.67 -19.94
C LYS A 129 -18.37 12.39 -20.34
N GLU A 130 -18.65 12.27 -21.63
CA GLU A 130 -18.92 10.98 -22.24
C GLU A 130 -17.61 10.19 -22.33
N LEU A 131 -17.69 8.86 -22.20
CA LEU A 131 -16.50 8.03 -22.12
C LEU A 131 -15.61 8.13 -23.37
N ARG A 132 -16.22 8.27 -24.55
CA ARG A 132 -15.51 8.48 -25.83
C ARG A 132 -14.62 9.73 -25.84
N ASP A 133 -14.94 10.73 -25.02
CA ASP A 133 -14.23 12.00 -24.91
C ASP A 133 -13.19 11.98 -23.76
N VAL A 134 -13.13 10.87 -23.01
CA VAL A 134 -12.10 10.62 -22.00
C VAL A 134 -10.84 10.08 -22.69
N HIS A 135 -9.75 10.83 -22.52
CA HIS A 135 -8.42 10.42 -22.94
C HIS A 135 -7.41 10.60 -21.82
N VAL A 136 -6.86 9.50 -21.32
CA VAL A 136 -5.89 9.50 -20.23
C VAL A 136 -4.49 9.51 -20.81
N LYS A 137 -3.76 10.59 -20.57
CA LYS A 137 -2.40 10.80 -21.11
C LYS A 137 -1.47 11.21 -20.00
N PHE A 138 -0.22 10.76 -20.11
CA PHE A 138 0.83 11.17 -19.20
C PHE A 138 1.02 12.68 -19.21
N ASN A 139 1.12 13.25 -18.01
CA ASN A 139 1.37 14.66 -17.79
C ASN A 139 2.50 14.84 -16.77
N GLY A 140 3.73 15.02 -17.25
CA GLY A 140 4.90 15.29 -16.41
C GLY A 140 4.86 16.66 -15.71
N GLU A 141 3.96 17.55 -16.14
CA GLU A 141 3.77 18.88 -15.58
C GLU A 141 2.73 18.92 -14.46
N SER A 142 2.03 17.81 -14.20
CA SER A 142 0.97 17.74 -13.18
C SER A 142 1.48 18.19 -11.81
N HIS A 143 0.71 19.11 -11.20
CA HIS A 143 0.98 19.63 -9.86
C HIS A 143 1.10 18.51 -8.82
N TRP A 144 0.14 17.58 -8.79
CA TRP A 144 0.11 16.52 -7.78
C TRP A 144 1.21 15.48 -7.99
N TYR A 145 1.52 15.12 -9.23
CA TYR A 145 2.67 14.26 -9.55
C TYR A 145 3.97 14.87 -9.02
N ARG A 146 4.23 16.14 -9.34
CA ARG A 146 5.41 16.88 -8.90
C ARG A 146 5.48 16.97 -7.40
N ARG A 147 4.36 17.28 -6.75
CA ARG A 147 4.26 17.40 -5.29
C ARG A 147 4.59 16.09 -4.58
N ILE A 148 4.04 14.96 -5.03
CA ILE A 148 4.35 13.64 -4.47
C ILE A 148 5.82 13.32 -4.67
N ARG A 149 6.36 13.57 -5.86
CA ARG A 149 7.77 13.34 -6.17
C ARG A 149 8.69 14.19 -5.29
N GLU A 150 8.36 15.46 -5.06
CA GLU A 150 9.11 16.35 -4.15
C GLU A 150 9.15 15.79 -2.72
N ILE A 151 8.02 15.33 -2.19
CA ILE A 151 7.93 14.72 -0.86
C ILE A 151 8.76 13.43 -0.80
N MET A 152 8.65 12.57 -1.80
CA MET A 152 9.43 11.33 -1.89
C MET A 152 10.94 11.62 -1.91
N VAL A 153 11.39 12.59 -2.70
CA VAL A 153 12.80 12.97 -2.78
C VAL A 153 13.30 13.58 -1.46
N ALA A 154 12.50 14.42 -0.81
CA ALA A 154 12.82 14.96 0.52
C ALA A 154 12.98 13.84 1.57
N ALA A 155 12.07 12.87 1.58
CA ALA A 155 12.14 11.70 2.45
C ALA A 155 13.42 10.88 2.23
N GLN A 156 13.79 10.62 0.97
CA GLN A 156 15.03 9.90 0.66
C GLN A 156 16.28 10.67 1.09
N LYS A 157 16.30 12.00 0.89
CA LYS A 157 17.39 12.85 1.38
C LYS A 157 17.50 12.82 2.90
N ARG A 158 16.36 12.76 3.61
CA ARG A 158 16.28 12.76 5.07
C ARG A 158 16.80 11.48 5.71
N TRP A 159 16.39 10.33 5.18
CA TRP A 159 16.61 9.03 5.82
C TRP A 159 17.69 8.17 5.18
N GLN A 160 18.07 8.44 3.92
CA GLN A 160 19.17 7.74 3.24
C GLN A 160 19.12 6.20 3.33
N GLY A 161 17.92 5.62 3.34
CA GLY A 161 17.69 4.18 3.45
C GLY A 161 17.40 3.64 4.86
N GLU A 162 17.35 4.48 5.89
CA GLU A 162 16.93 4.06 7.23
C GLU A 162 15.42 3.76 7.31
N VAL A 163 14.62 4.37 6.42
CA VAL A 163 13.15 4.26 6.39
C VAL A 163 12.68 3.92 4.98
N GLN A 164 11.76 2.96 4.89
CA GLN A 164 11.11 2.61 3.63
C GLN A 164 10.03 3.64 3.26
N VAL A 165 10.10 4.19 2.05
CA VAL A 165 9.02 5.01 1.49
C VAL A 165 8.20 4.14 0.53
N GLY A 166 6.90 4.08 0.75
CA GLY A 166 5.95 3.35 -0.08
C GLY A 166 5.55 4.10 -1.34
N MET A 167 5.11 3.34 -2.34
CA MET A 167 4.47 3.90 -3.52
C MET A 167 3.11 4.50 -3.16
N THR A 168 2.79 5.67 -3.71
CA THR A 168 1.45 6.28 -3.55
C THR A 168 0.38 5.40 -4.21
N ASP A 169 -0.89 5.58 -3.85
CA ASP A 169 -1.98 4.83 -4.46
C ASP A 169 -2.38 5.42 -5.82
N LEU A 170 -1.99 4.73 -6.89
CA LEU A 170 -2.24 5.06 -8.27
C LEU A 170 -3.64 4.60 -8.75
N GLY A 171 -4.33 3.75 -7.99
CA GLY A 171 -5.66 3.20 -8.24
C GLY A 171 -5.74 2.10 -9.28
N GLY A 172 -6.95 1.54 -9.39
CA GLY A 172 -7.36 0.63 -10.44
C GLY A 172 -7.91 1.35 -11.67
N SER A 173 -7.91 0.64 -12.81
CA SER A 173 -8.32 1.21 -14.09
C SER A 173 -9.76 1.75 -14.08
N LEU A 174 -10.72 0.98 -13.56
CA LEU A 174 -12.12 1.42 -13.50
C LEU A 174 -12.37 2.48 -12.42
N ASP A 175 -11.60 2.50 -11.33
CA ASP A 175 -11.71 3.54 -10.30
C ASP A 175 -11.27 4.92 -10.83
N VAL A 176 -10.14 4.92 -11.56
CA VAL A 176 -9.66 6.12 -12.24
C VAL A 176 -10.67 6.55 -13.30
N MET A 177 -11.22 5.62 -14.09
CA MET A 177 -12.24 5.92 -15.09
C MET A 177 -13.52 6.50 -14.46
N ALA A 178 -13.97 5.96 -13.32
CA ALA A 178 -15.11 6.47 -12.57
C ALA A 178 -14.88 7.91 -12.08
N SER A 179 -13.64 8.30 -11.80
CA SER A 179 -13.30 9.69 -11.46
C SER A 179 -13.50 10.67 -12.63
N PHE A 180 -13.42 10.19 -13.87
CA PHE A 180 -13.74 10.99 -15.07
C PHE A 180 -15.22 10.96 -15.42
N ARG A 181 -15.84 9.79 -15.36
CA ARG A 181 -17.18 9.54 -15.90
C ARG A 181 -18.30 9.67 -14.87
N GLY A 182 -18.01 9.35 -13.62
CA GLY A 182 -19.01 9.05 -12.58
C GLY A 182 -19.38 7.55 -12.60
N SER A 183 -19.63 6.97 -11.42
CA SER A 183 -19.83 5.53 -11.30
C SER A 183 -21.11 5.01 -11.94
N GLU A 184 -22.24 5.69 -11.72
CA GLU A 184 -23.54 5.30 -12.30
C GLU A 184 -23.53 5.27 -13.83
N PRO A 185 -23.11 6.34 -14.54
CA PRO A 185 -23.05 6.28 -15.99
C PRO A 185 -21.97 5.32 -16.50
N LEU A 186 -20.86 5.14 -15.78
CA LEU A 186 -19.83 4.15 -16.15
C LEU A 186 -20.38 2.71 -16.11
N LEU A 187 -21.29 2.39 -15.18
CA LEU A 187 -21.97 1.09 -15.16
C LEU A 187 -22.81 0.85 -16.42
N MET A 188 -23.41 1.91 -16.98
CA MET A 188 -24.14 1.83 -18.26
C MET A 188 -23.17 1.67 -19.43
N ASP A 189 -22.05 2.42 -19.41
CA ASP A 189 -21.02 2.35 -20.46
C ASP A 189 -20.38 0.95 -20.59
N LEU A 190 -20.34 0.14 -19.53
CA LEU A 190 -19.90 -1.26 -19.60
C LEU A 190 -20.77 -2.11 -20.55
N TYR A 191 -22.06 -1.81 -20.64
CA TYR A 191 -22.99 -2.49 -21.55
C TYR A 191 -23.04 -1.82 -22.92
N ASP A 192 -23.18 -0.49 -22.95
CA ASP A 192 -23.46 0.25 -24.17
C ASP A 192 -22.19 0.51 -25.00
N HIS A 193 -21.04 0.65 -24.34
CA HIS A 193 -19.77 1.09 -24.93
C HIS A 193 -18.54 0.27 -24.48
N PRO A 194 -18.59 -1.09 -24.54
CA PRO A 194 -17.52 -1.95 -24.00
C PRO A 194 -16.15 -1.73 -24.65
N GLU A 195 -16.12 -1.32 -25.92
CA GLU A 195 -14.86 -1.03 -26.64
C GLU A 195 -14.21 0.28 -26.15
N GLU A 196 -15.01 1.26 -25.72
CA GLU A 196 -14.48 2.48 -25.12
C GLU A 196 -13.92 2.22 -23.72
N ILE A 197 -14.54 1.31 -22.95
CA ILE A 197 -14.00 0.86 -21.65
C ILE A 197 -12.60 0.25 -21.86
N LYS A 198 -12.46 -0.66 -22.83
CA LYS A 198 -11.17 -1.30 -23.16
C LYS A 198 -10.13 -0.28 -23.62
N ARG A 199 -10.53 0.69 -24.46
CA ARG A 199 -9.63 1.77 -24.93
C ARG A 199 -9.12 2.61 -23.77
N VAL A 200 -10.02 3.13 -22.93
CA VAL A 200 -9.65 4.01 -21.81
C VAL A 200 -8.87 3.23 -20.75
N SER A 201 -9.20 1.96 -20.51
CA SER A 201 -8.41 1.08 -19.62
C SER A 201 -6.96 0.92 -20.11
N ASP A 202 -6.72 0.71 -21.41
CA ASP A 202 -5.35 0.66 -21.96
C ASP A 202 -4.60 1.99 -21.82
N GLU A 203 -5.29 3.11 -22.03
CA GLU A 203 -4.72 4.45 -21.80
C GLU A 203 -4.32 4.67 -20.34
N ILE A 204 -5.20 4.30 -19.39
CA ILE A 204 -4.94 4.38 -17.95
C ILE A 204 -3.77 3.47 -17.58
N HIS A 205 -3.79 2.20 -17.99
CA HIS A 205 -2.76 1.23 -17.66
C HIS A 205 -1.38 1.64 -18.18
N ARG A 206 -1.28 2.20 -19.40
CA ARG A 206 -0.03 2.78 -19.91
C ARG A 206 0.46 3.96 -19.07
N CYS A 207 -0.44 4.87 -18.69
CA CYS A 207 -0.09 6.01 -17.84
C CYS A 207 0.33 5.58 -16.44
N TRP A 208 -0.39 4.61 -15.86
CA TRP A 208 -0.10 4.03 -14.55
C TRP A 208 1.34 3.55 -14.48
N TRP A 209 1.79 2.78 -15.47
CA TRP A 209 3.16 2.26 -15.52
C TRP A 209 4.21 3.35 -15.68
N GLN A 210 3.94 4.39 -16.46
CA GLN A 210 4.87 5.52 -16.58
C GLN A 210 5.07 6.22 -15.23
N TYR A 211 3.99 6.47 -14.48
CA TYR A 211 4.11 7.08 -13.15
C TYR A 211 4.76 6.14 -12.13
N PHE A 212 4.41 4.85 -12.14
CA PHE A 212 5.04 3.84 -11.29
C PHE A 212 6.57 3.81 -11.49
N ASP A 213 7.03 3.80 -12.74
CA ASP A 213 8.45 3.79 -13.08
C ASP A 213 9.14 5.10 -12.65
N LEU A 214 8.49 6.25 -12.86
CA LEU A 214 9.03 7.56 -12.47
C LEU A 214 9.15 7.73 -10.95
N PHE A 215 8.15 7.29 -10.18
CA PHE A 215 8.22 7.32 -8.72
C PHE A 215 9.25 6.32 -8.19
N THR A 216 9.30 5.11 -8.75
CA THR A 216 10.31 4.10 -8.40
C THR A 216 11.73 4.64 -8.64
N ALA A 217 11.94 5.29 -9.79
CA ALA A 217 13.22 5.92 -10.11
C ALA A 217 13.56 7.09 -9.17
N ALA A 218 12.58 7.86 -8.71
CA ALA A 218 12.78 8.96 -7.76
C ALA A 218 13.13 8.47 -6.34
N LEU A 219 12.70 7.27 -5.97
CA LEU A 219 12.96 6.67 -4.66
C LEU A 219 14.32 5.96 -4.58
N ARG A 220 14.81 5.40 -5.68
CA ARG A 220 16.09 4.66 -5.75
C ARG A 220 17.27 5.61 -5.99
N PRO A 221 18.52 5.28 -5.57
CA PRO A 221 18.95 4.10 -4.81
C PRO A 221 18.75 4.08 -3.28
N PRO A 222 18.51 5.18 -2.53
CA PRO A 222 18.51 5.07 -1.07
C PRO A 222 17.33 4.27 -0.49
N ASN A 223 16.18 4.18 -1.18
CA ASN A 223 15.03 3.45 -0.66
C ASN A 223 15.35 1.95 -0.49
N PRO A 224 15.09 1.32 0.67
CA PRO A 224 15.49 -0.06 0.94
C PRO A 224 14.94 -1.09 -0.06
N GLY A 225 13.76 -0.85 -0.60
CA GLY A 225 13.07 -1.70 -1.56
C GLY A 225 11.74 -1.07 -1.99
N TYR A 226 10.71 -1.89 -2.08
CA TYR A 226 9.33 -1.55 -2.43
C TYR A 226 8.39 -1.85 -1.27
N THR A 227 7.35 -1.02 -1.17
CA THR A 227 6.15 -1.26 -0.37
C THR A 227 5.03 -0.37 -0.91
N ALA A 228 3.80 -0.55 -0.43
CA ALA A 228 2.63 0.27 -0.74
C ALA A 228 1.97 0.72 0.58
N TRP A 229 0.66 0.97 0.58
CA TRP A 229 -0.09 1.33 1.80
C TRP A 229 -0.07 0.22 2.85
N THR A 230 -0.05 -1.04 2.40
CA THR A 230 0.26 -2.20 3.23
C THR A 230 1.77 -2.36 3.30
N PRO A 231 2.37 -2.32 4.51
CA PRO A 231 3.81 -2.40 4.67
C PRO A 231 4.34 -3.83 4.49
N ILE A 232 4.23 -4.38 3.28
CA ILE A 232 4.87 -5.62 2.85
C ILE A 232 6.16 -5.25 2.15
N PHE A 233 7.30 -5.60 2.74
CA PHE A 233 8.61 -5.31 2.16
C PHE A 233 8.94 -6.24 0.99
N SER A 234 9.54 -5.68 -0.06
CA SER A 234 10.11 -6.45 -1.16
C SER A 234 11.34 -5.76 -1.73
N GLU A 235 12.41 -6.50 -2.03
CA GLU A 235 13.55 -5.95 -2.77
C GLU A 235 13.29 -5.90 -4.30
N GLU A 236 12.32 -6.69 -4.75
CA GLU A 236 11.83 -6.74 -6.13
C GLU A 236 10.52 -5.95 -6.30
N SER A 237 10.10 -5.67 -7.53
CA SER A 237 8.91 -4.84 -7.80
C SER A 237 7.66 -5.42 -7.11
N TYR A 238 7.09 -4.62 -6.22
CA TYR A 238 5.90 -4.93 -5.44
C TYR A 238 4.90 -3.78 -5.52
N TYR A 239 3.62 -4.13 -5.62
CA TYR A 239 2.53 -3.20 -5.46
C TYR A 239 1.26 -3.94 -5.02
N MET A 240 0.33 -3.19 -4.43
CA MET A 240 -1.00 -3.67 -4.09
C MET A 240 -1.98 -3.14 -5.16
N LEU A 241 -2.38 -4.01 -6.07
CA LEU A 241 -3.37 -3.72 -7.11
C LEU A 241 -4.77 -3.69 -6.48
N GLN A 242 -5.68 -2.91 -7.05
CA GLN A 242 -7.06 -2.79 -6.58
C GLN A 242 -8.01 -2.47 -7.73
N CYS A 243 -9.29 -2.68 -7.50
CA CYS A 243 -10.36 -2.22 -8.37
C CYS A 243 -11.66 -2.18 -7.57
N ASP A 244 -11.86 -1.15 -6.75
CA ASP A 244 -13.02 -1.04 -5.84
C ASP A 244 -14.34 -1.02 -6.62
N PHE A 245 -14.32 -0.52 -7.86
CA PHE A 245 -15.45 -0.56 -8.79
C PHE A 245 -16.01 -1.99 -8.98
N CYS A 246 -15.19 -3.03 -8.80
CA CYS A 246 -15.61 -4.42 -8.91
C CYS A 246 -16.76 -4.81 -7.97
N TYR A 247 -16.91 -4.09 -6.86
CA TYR A 247 -17.99 -4.29 -5.91
C TYR A 247 -19.38 -4.16 -6.57
N MET A 248 -19.49 -3.40 -7.67
CA MET A 248 -20.76 -3.09 -8.34
C MET A 248 -21.05 -3.94 -9.59
N ILE A 249 -20.16 -4.86 -9.98
CA ILE A 249 -20.28 -5.63 -11.23
C ILE A 249 -20.27 -7.15 -10.98
N GLY A 250 -20.82 -7.90 -11.94
CA GLY A 250 -20.84 -9.36 -11.91
C GLY A 250 -19.55 -10.01 -12.43
N PRO A 251 -19.35 -11.32 -12.19
CA PRO A 251 -18.12 -12.03 -12.59
C PRO A 251 -17.79 -11.96 -14.08
N ASP A 252 -18.80 -11.99 -14.96
CA ASP A 252 -18.58 -11.90 -16.41
C ASP A 252 -17.95 -10.56 -16.80
N MET A 253 -18.39 -9.47 -16.16
CA MET A 253 -17.81 -8.13 -16.38
C MET A 253 -16.44 -7.98 -15.74
N PHE A 254 -16.20 -8.60 -14.59
CA PHE A 254 -14.86 -8.66 -14.01
C PHE A 254 -13.87 -9.34 -14.97
N ASP A 255 -14.27 -10.47 -15.55
CA ASP A 255 -13.46 -11.23 -16.49
C ASP A 255 -13.20 -10.48 -17.80
N GLU A 256 -14.16 -9.69 -18.27
CA GLU A 256 -14.01 -8.91 -19.50
C GLU A 256 -13.20 -7.62 -19.28
N PHE A 257 -13.49 -6.86 -18.22
CA PHE A 257 -13.03 -5.46 -18.10
C PHE A 257 -11.94 -5.23 -17.05
N VAL A 258 -11.74 -6.15 -16.11
CA VAL A 258 -10.82 -5.95 -14.97
C VAL A 258 -9.66 -6.94 -15.02
N LYS A 259 -9.98 -8.24 -15.06
CA LYS A 259 -8.99 -9.32 -15.03
C LYS A 259 -7.87 -9.19 -16.08
N PRO A 260 -8.14 -8.79 -17.35
CA PRO A 260 -7.08 -8.72 -18.35
C PRO A 260 -5.99 -7.70 -18.00
N GLU A 261 -6.38 -6.55 -17.48
CA GLU A 261 -5.44 -5.51 -17.03
C GLU A 261 -4.71 -5.95 -15.77
N LEU A 262 -5.42 -6.48 -14.75
CA LEU A 262 -4.79 -7.04 -13.56
C LEU A 262 -3.73 -8.09 -13.89
N ALA A 263 -4.03 -9.01 -14.81
CA ALA A 263 -3.08 -10.02 -15.25
C ALA A 263 -1.88 -9.41 -15.99
N ALA A 264 -2.09 -8.34 -16.78
CA ALA A 264 -1.00 -7.60 -17.42
C ALA A 264 -0.10 -6.89 -16.40
N SER A 265 -0.69 -6.29 -15.37
CA SER A 265 0.04 -5.69 -14.25
C SER A 265 0.81 -6.74 -13.44
N CYS A 266 0.21 -7.90 -13.16
CA CYS A 266 0.88 -9.01 -12.47
C CYS A 266 2.09 -9.55 -13.25
N ARG A 267 2.06 -9.57 -14.58
CA ARG A 267 3.24 -9.98 -15.39
C ARG A 267 4.42 -9.03 -15.28
N LYS A 268 4.20 -7.78 -14.87
CA LYS A 268 5.24 -6.74 -14.77
C LYS A 268 5.75 -6.56 -13.33
N LEU A 269 4.96 -6.92 -12.33
CA LEU A 269 5.33 -6.93 -10.91
C LEU A 269 5.89 -8.29 -10.52
N LYS A 270 7.03 -8.33 -9.82
CA LYS A 270 7.53 -9.59 -9.28
C LYS A 270 6.63 -10.13 -8.16
N HIS A 271 6.11 -9.21 -7.34
CA HIS A 271 5.30 -9.50 -6.17
C HIS A 271 4.01 -8.68 -6.22
N ALA A 272 3.07 -9.03 -7.10
CA ALA A 272 1.76 -8.40 -7.14
C ALA A 272 0.86 -8.94 -6.03
N PHE A 273 0.28 -8.04 -5.23
CA PHE A 273 -0.85 -8.37 -4.37
C PHE A 273 -2.13 -7.72 -4.90
N TYR A 274 -3.29 -8.30 -4.59
CA TYR A 274 -4.59 -7.68 -4.88
C TYR A 274 -5.33 -7.35 -3.58
N HIS A 275 -5.90 -6.15 -3.52
CA HIS A 275 -6.78 -5.66 -2.46
C HIS A 275 -8.21 -6.10 -2.74
N LEU A 276 -8.67 -7.12 -2.01
CA LEU A 276 -10.04 -7.62 -2.11
C LEU A 276 -10.87 -6.93 -1.00
N ASP A 277 -11.56 -5.85 -1.34
CA ASP A 277 -12.27 -4.99 -0.39
C ASP A 277 -13.78 -5.22 -0.40
N GLY A 278 -14.25 -5.74 0.72
CA GLY A 278 -15.66 -5.98 0.94
C GLY A 278 -16.14 -7.32 0.42
N ILE A 279 -17.21 -7.80 1.05
CA ILE A 279 -17.88 -9.04 0.68
C ILE A 279 -18.45 -9.05 -0.75
N GLY A 280 -18.68 -7.86 -1.33
CA GLY A 280 -19.15 -7.70 -2.71
C GLY A 280 -18.16 -8.18 -3.76
N GLU A 281 -16.86 -8.24 -3.43
CA GLU A 281 -15.84 -8.74 -4.35
C GLU A 281 -15.61 -10.27 -4.28
N LEU A 282 -16.16 -10.96 -3.27
CA LEU A 282 -16.03 -12.42 -3.14
C LEU A 282 -16.50 -13.24 -4.34
N PRO A 283 -17.52 -12.84 -5.14
CA PRO A 283 -17.87 -13.51 -6.38
C PRO A 283 -16.70 -13.58 -7.39
N HIS A 284 -15.77 -12.63 -7.35
CA HIS A 284 -14.64 -12.53 -8.28
C HIS A 284 -13.41 -13.30 -7.82
N LEU A 285 -13.40 -13.79 -6.57
CA LEU A 285 -12.22 -14.38 -5.94
C LEU A 285 -11.62 -15.54 -6.75
N ASP A 286 -12.44 -16.48 -7.24
CA ASP A 286 -11.88 -17.62 -8.00
C ASP A 286 -11.26 -17.17 -9.33
N SER A 287 -11.85 -16.16 -9.97
CA SER A 287 -11.30 -15.60 -11.19
C SER A 287 -9.97 -14.87 -10.94
N LEU A 288 -9.90 -14.07 -9.87
CA LEU A 288 -8.68 -13.42 -9.42
C LEU A 288 -7.57 -14.45 -9.11
N LEU A 289 -7.90 -15.50 -8.36
CA LEU A 289 -6.96 -16.56 -7.98
C LEU A 289 -6.45 -17.36 -9.20
N SER A 290 -7.19 -17.36 -10.30
CA SER A 290 -6.77 -18.00 -11.56
C SER A 290 -5.64 -17.26 -12.28
N ILE A 291 -5.30 -16.02 -11.90
CA ILE A 291 -4.17 -15.27 -12.46
C ILE A 291 -2.86 -15.92 -11.96
N PRO A 292 -2.04 -16.54 -12.84
CA PRO A 292 -0.86 -17.28 -12.40
C PRO A 292 0.16 -16.42 -11.67
N GLU A 293 0.40 -15.19 -12.15
CA GLU A 293 1.43 -14.28 -11.65
C GLU A 293 1.03 -13.50 -10.40
N LEU A 294 -0.25 -13.51 -10.00
CA LEU A 294 -0.69 -12.89 -8.75
C LEU A 294 0.01 -13.60 -7.58
N ALA A 295 0.69 -12.88 -6.69
CA ALA A 295 1.44 -13.47 -5.59
C ALA A 295 0.57 -13.68 -4.35
N GLY A 296 -0.34 -12.75 -4.07
CA GLY A 296 -1.18 -12.83 -2.88
C GLY A 296 -2.40 -11.92 -2.91
N VAL A 297 -3.24 -12.09 -1.89
CA VAL A 297 -4.49 -11.35 -1.72
C VAL A 297 -4.52 -10.76 -0.31
N GLN A 298 -4.79 -9.47 -0.23
CA GLN A 298 -5.24 -8.81 0.99
C GLN A 298 -6.76 -9.01 1.10
N TRP A 299 -7.22 -9.51 2.24
CA TRP A 299 -8.65 -9.62 2.52
C TRP A 299 -9.11 -8.54 3.50
N VAL A 300 -10.08 -7.73 3.07
CA VAL A 300 -10.76 -6.75 3.93
C VAL A 300 -12.26 -7.03 3.88
N PRO A 301 -12.88 -7.51 4.96
CA PRO A 301 -14.32 -7.81 4.96
C PRO A 301 -15.22 -6.58 4.72
N GLY A 302 -14.75 -5.39 5.10
CA GLY A 302 -15.53 -4.15 5.12
C GLY A 302 -16.15 -3.85 6.49
N ALA A 303 -16.71 -2.65 6.63
CA ALA A 303 -17.27 -2.18 7.90
C ALA A 303 -18.48 -3.01 8.36
N GLY A 304 -18.56 -3.27 9.68
CA GLY A 304 -19.67 -3.99 10.30
C GLY A 304 -19.67 -5.51 10.09
N GLN A 305 -18.65 -6.05 9.42
CA GLN A 305 -18.51 -7.48 9.19
C GLN A 305 -17.86 -8.22 10.37
N LYS A 306 -17.88 -9.55 10.29
CA LYS A 306 -17.25 -10.44 11.27
C LYS A 306 -15.73 -10.21 11.37
N ASP A 307 -15.19 -10.55 12.54
CA ASP A 307 -13.75 -10.56 12.82
C ASP A 307 -12.94 -11.37 11.80
N ALA A 308 -11.66 -11.02 11.62
CA ALA A 308 -10.74 -11.70 10.70
C ALA A 308 -10.70 -13.22 10.92
N SER A 309 -10.83 -13.71 12.15
CA SER A 309 -10.84 -15.14 12.44
C SER A 309 -12.07 -15.89 11.91
N GLU A 310 -13.10 -15.21 11.43
CA GLU A 310 -14.35 -15.79 10.92
C GLU A 310 -14.36 -16.05 9.41
N TRP A 311 -13.31 -15.65 8.69
CA TRP A 311 -13.22 -15.73 7.22
C TRP A 311 -12.33 -16.88 6.72
N THR A 312 -12.24 -17.97 7.48
CA THR A 312 -11.31 -19.08 7.18
C THR A 312 -11.56 -19.74 5.83
N ASP A 313 -12.79 -19.76 5.34
CA ASP A 313 -13.12 -20.31 4.02
C ASP A 313 -12.50 -19.48 2.89
N VAL A 314 -12.44 -18.15 3.05
CA VAL A 314 -11.75 -17.25 2.11
C VAL A 314 -10.26 -17.54 2.12
N TYR A 315 -9.66 -17.66 3.31
CA TYR A 315 -8.23 -17.95 3.45
C TYR A 315 -7.85 -19.30 2.86
N LYS A 316 -8.68 -20.33 3.08
CA LYS A 316 -8.49 -21.67 2.50
C LYS A 316 -8.55 -21.62 0.98
N ARG A 317 -9.47 -20.87 0.38
CA ARG A 317 -9.55 -20.69 -1.09
C ARG A 317 -8.29 -20.03 -1.64
N ILE A 318 -7.85 -18.93 -1.04
CA ILE A 318 -6.63 -18.21 -1.45
C ILE A 318 -5.40 -19.15 -1.38
N ARG A 319 -5.26 -19.87 -0.26
CA ARG A 319 -4.15 -20.81 -0.03
C ARG A 319 -4.20 -22.02 -0.95
N ALA A 320 -5.38 -22.56 -1.24
CA ALA A 320 -5.55 -23.68 -2.16
C ALA A 320 -5.11 -23.33 -3.59
N ALA A 321 -5.24 -22.06 -3.98
CA ALA A 321 -4.71 -21.54 -5.24
C ALA A 321 -3.20 -21.22 -5.19
N GLY A 322 -2.50 -21.56 -4.10
CA GLY A 322 -1.07 -21.33 -3.93
C GLY A 322 -0.69 -19.87 -3.66
N LYS A 323 -1.65 -19.02 -3.30
CA LYS A 323 -1.44 -17.58 -3.09
C LYS A 323 -1.15 -17.25 -1.63
N LEU A 324 -0.44 -16.15 -1.41
CA LEU A 324 -0.16 -15.58 -0.09
C LEU A 324 -1.37 -14.80 0.43
N VAL A 325 -1.49 -14.67 1.75
CA VAL A 325 -2.62 -13.98 2.39
C VAL A 325 -2.10 -12.83 3.25
N GLN A 326 -2.64 -11.62 3.06
CA GLN A 326 -2.42 -10.51 3.99
C GLN A 326 -3.69 -10.22 4.80
N LEU A 327 -3.50 -10.01 6.11
CA LEU A 327 -4.56 -9.65 7.06
C LEU A 327 -4.12 -8.48 7.95
N PHE A 328 -5.09 -7.72 8.45
CA PHE A 328 -4.87 -6.77 9.54
C PHE A 328 -5.18 -7.41 10.90
N GLY A 329 -4.40 -7.08 11.93
CA GLY A 329 -4.63 -7.56 13.31
C GLY A 329 -5.65 -6.74 14.11
N TYR A 330 -6.16 -5.64 13.54
CA TYR A 330 -7.20 -4.77 14.12
C TYR A 330 -6.93 -4.32 15.57
N GLY A 331 -5.68 -4.21 15.98
CA GLY A 331 -5.25 -3.74 17.30
C GLY A 331 -5.36 -4.77 18.43
N ASP A 332 -5.73 -6.02 18.13
CA ASP A 332 -5.70 -7.13 19.08
C ASP A 332 -4.88 -8.31 18.53
N PRO A 333 -3.59 -8.41 18.91
CA PRO A 333 -2.71 -9.47 18.46
C PRO A 333 -3.22 -10.89 18.72
N ARG A 334 -4.18 -11.08 19.65
CA ARG A 334 -4.77 -12.40 19.96
C ARG A 334 -5.65 -12.94 18.82
N CYS A 335 -6.11 -12.09 17.89
CA CYS A 335 -6.81 -12.56 16.70
C CYS A 335 -5.92 -13.51 15.87
N ILE A 336 -4.59 -13.34 15.92
CA ILE A 336 -3.63 -14.20 15.24
C ILE A 336 -3.68 -15.64 15.77
N ASP A 337 -3.79 -15.81 17.10
CA ASP A 337 -3.92 -17.13 17.72
C ASP A 337 -5.22 -17.83 17.25
N ALA A 338 -6.33 -17.08 17.19
CA ALA A 338 -7.62 -17.62 16.74
C ALA A 338 -7.61 -18.03 15.25
N ILE A 339 -6.95 -17.24 14.39
CA ILE A 339 -6.78 -17.60 12.98
C ILE A 339 -5.87 -18.84 12.87
N ALA A 340 -4.77 -18.89 13.63
CA ALA A 340 -3.85 -20.02 13.62
C ALA A 340 -4.52 -21.34 14.03
N GLU A 341 -5.33 -21.32 15.09
CA GLU A 341 -6.07 -22.49 15.57
C GLU A 341 -7.00 -23.06 14.48
N LYS A 342 -7.74 -22.19 13.79
CA LYS A 342 -8.68 -22.62 12.75
C LYS A 342 -8.01 -23.01 11.43
N MET A 343 -6.86 -22.41 11.11
CA MET A 343 -6.12 -22.68 9.87
C MET A 343 -5.11 -23.83 10.00
N GLY A 344 -4.69 -24.17 11.23
CA GLY A 344 -3.67 -25.18 11.54
C GLY A 344 -2.23 -24.76 11.19
N SER A 345 -2.04 -23.98 10.13
CA SER A 345 -0.77 -23.36 9.76
C SER A 345 -1.01 -21.98 9.16
N LEU A 346 -0.18 -21.02 9.56
CA LEU A 346 -0.13 -19.67 8.99
C LEU A 346 1.06 -19.47 8.04
N LYS A 347 1.68 -20.54 7.54
CA LYS A 347 2.70 -20.43 6.48
C LYS A 347 2.12 -19.66 5.29
N GLY A 348 2.87 -18.68 4.77
CA GLY A 348 2.44 -17.83 3.65
C GLY A 348 1.39 -16.77 4.01
N PHE A 349 1.15 -16.53 5.30
CA PHE A 349 0.41 -15.36 5.78
C PHE A 349 1.38 -14.23 6.13
N ILE A 350 0.90 -13.00 5.98
CA ILE A 350 1.45 -11.81 6.62
C ILE A 350 0.35 -11.10 7.39
N ILE A 351 0.57 -10.89 8.68
CA ILE A 351 -0.34 -10.13 9.54
C ILE A 351 0.33 -8.81 9.90
N ILE A 352 -0.38 -7.71 9.64
CA ILE A 352 0.11 -6.36 9.93
C ILE A 352 -0.79 -5.76 11.00
N ASP A 353 -0.20 -5.30 12.10
CA ASP A 353 -0.94 -4.75 13.21
C ASP A 353 -0.25 -3.55 13.84
N SER A 354 -1.03 -2.77 14.59
CA SER A 354 -0.52 -1.66 15.36
C SER A 354 -1.20 -1.59 16.72
N VAL A 355 -0.39 -1.47 17.77
CA VAL A 355 -0.85 -1.52 19.15
C VAL A 355 -0.30 -0.34 19.95
N PRO A 356 -1.02 0.13 20.99
CA PRO A 356 -0.46 1.12 21.89
C PRO A 356 0.56 0.47 22.84
N LYS A 357 1.45 1.28 23.44
CA LYS A 357 2.56 0.83 24.30
C LYS A 357 2.12 -0.11 25.44
N GLU A 358 0.92 0.08 25.97
CA GLU A 358 0.36 -0.73 27.06
C GLU A 358 0.12 -2.19 26.65
N ARG A 359 0.01 -2.48 25.35
CA ARG A 359 -0.18 -3.84 24.81
C ARG A 359 1.11 -4.49 24.30
N GLU A 360 2.26 -3.85 24.46
CA GLU A 360 3.54 -4.35 23.94
C GLU A 360 3.88 -5.76 24.47
N GLN A 361 3.68 -6.02 25.76
CA GLN A 361 4.01 -7.34 26.34
C GLN A 361 3.15 -8.45 25.71
N SER A 362 1.85 -8.21 25.55
CA SER A 362 0.93 -9.14 24.87
C SER A 362 1.35 -9.38 23.41
N ALA A 363 1.74 -8.32 22.70
CA ALA A 363 2.25 -8.45 21.33
C ALA A 363 3.53 -9.32 21.28
N VAL A 364 4.48 -9.13 22.19
CA VAL A 364 5.70 -9.94 22.28
C VAL A 364 5.39 -11.41 22.58
N GLU A 365 4.41 -11.69 23.44
CA GLU A 365 3.98 -13.07 23.72
C GLU A 365 3.35 -13.76 22.50
N VAL A 366 2.52 -13.05 21.74
CA VAL A 366 1.97 -13.55 20.48
C VAL A 366 3.09 -13.85 19.48
N LEU A 367 4.02 -12.92 19.28
CA LEU A 367 5.16 -13.14 18.37
C LEU A 367 5.94 -14.42 18.73
N LYS A 368 6.24 -14.61 20.02
CA LYS A 368 6.93 -15.82 20.51
C LYS A 368 6.14 -17.10 20.24
N ARG A 369 4.81 -17.10 20.43
CA ARG A 369 3.96 -18.27 20.14
C ARG A 369 3.99 -18.68 18.68
N HIS A 370 4.13 -17.72 17.77
CA HIS A 370 4.19 -17.95 16.32
C HIS A 370 5.62 -18.05 15.76
N GLY A 371 6.62 -18.20 16.63
CA GLY A 371 8.03 -18.35 16.22
C GLY A 371 8.62 -17.11 15.56
N VAL A 372 8.03 -15.93 15.79
CA VAL A 372 8.50 -14.66 15.26
C VAL A 372 9.50 -14.03 16.25
N PRO A 373 10.74 -13.75 15.80
CA PRO A 373 11.83 -13.29 16.66
C PRO A 373 11.70 -11.85 17.18
#